data_AF-A0A8B6E310-F1
#
_entry.id   AF-A0A8B6E310-F1
#
_cell.length_a   1.000
_cell.length_b   1.000
_cell.length_c   1.000
_cell.angle_alpha   90.00
_cell.angle_beta   90.00
_cell.angle_gamma   90.00
#
_symmetry.space_group_name_H-M   'P 1'
#
loop_
_entity.id
_entity.type
_entity.pdbx_description
1 polymer ?
#
loop_
_entity_poly.entity_id
_entity_poly.type
_entity_poly.pdbx_seq_one_letter_code
_entity_poly.pdbx_strand_id
1 'polypeptide(L)'
;MPPKAKAGSAQKKTRAPKAHKLPDPFPKGELLKDYGKKHWRLGEVIGQGGFGLIYLATLVDGTKDETYVVKIEPIANGPLFCELHVYQRVAKPEMVDEWCKAKKMKYLGVPKYISSGTHTRGKETFRFMVMERFGTDVQKIFEKSGKTFSRHTVCALALRLLDTLEYLHNKGYAHADIKAANLLTGFSHGKEQPNQVYLVDFGLAYKFYCDGVHKEYKEDPKRCHDGTVEFTSTDAHKGVAASRRGDMEILGFCLLQWLCSRLPWENNLENKDYVRDSKIKYMKDIPGLIKTCFPSGSHPDEITKYLTYVSKMKYEDVPDYNKLRSIFRGGISGKDEWKIDLPLSVASSSKKTAQKRKSAGEPFSPVEKKVKSAARVTKKEKESTPKPKADKKTVKNIKSPSASTPRQIKSPVNTPKHITSPRATVSKVATPKIPGKPASRHGTPKLTLAGRKRSRSRSPAPASSNVKKGSPKKSTKRRVKRRKAVQTSDASMQTSPGFSSGSG
;
A
#
# COMPACT_ATOMS: atom_id res chain seq x y z
N MET A 1 -56.38 -24.71 -19.84
CA MET A 1 -55.33 -25.01 -18.84
C MET A 1 -54.40 -23.82 -18.71
N PRO A 2 -54.20 -23.24 -17.51
CA PRO A 2 -52.98 -22.52 -17.14
C PRO A 2 -51.98 -23.44 -16.39
N PRO A 3 -50.70 -23.07 -16.24
CA PRO A 3 -49.64 -23.99 -15.78
C PRO A 3 -49.50 -24.12 -14.26
N LYS A 4 -48.96 -25.26 -13.80
CA LYS A 4 -48.59 -25.50 -12.39
C LYS A 4 -47.45 -24.58 -11.94
N ALA A 5 -47.56 -24.01 -10.73
CA ALA A 5 -46.46 -23.26 -10.10
C ALA A 5 -45.25 -24.18 -9.84
N LYS A 6 -44.03 -23.67 -10.09
CA LYS A 6 -42.78 -24.35 -9.72
C LYS A 6 -42.41 -23.99 -8.28
N ALA A 7 -42.08 -25.00 -7.48
CA ALA A 7 -41.56 -24.80 -6.12
C ALA A 7 -40.24 -24.00 -6.14
N GLY A 8 -40.11 -23.03 -5.24
CA GLY A 8 -38.92 -22.18 -5.16
C GLY A 8 -37.71 -22.94 -4.63
N SER A 9 -36.62 -22.96 -5.41
CA SER A 9 -35.34 -23.52 -4.97
C SER A 9 -34.71 -22.63 -3.90
N ALA A 10 -34.73 -23.07 -2.64
CA ALA A 10 -34.14 -22.33 -1.53
C ALA A 10 -32.63 -22.12 -1.76
N GLN A 11 -32.21 -20.86 -1.90
CA GLN A 11 -30.79 -20.52 -2.06
C GLN A 11 -30.02 -20.91 -0.79
N LYS A 12 -29.05 -21.82 -0.93
CA LYS A 12 -28.09 -22.12 0.14
C LYS A 12 -27.30 -20.84 0.47
N LYS A 13 -27.60 -20.21 1.61
CA LYS A 13 -26.77 -19.12 2.16
C LYS A 13 -25.34 -19.63 2.30
N THR A 14 -24.44 -19.13 1.46
CA THR A 14 -23.02 -19.41 1.54
C THR A 14 -22.51 -18.88 2.87
N ARG A 15 -22.05 -19.77 3.77
CA ARG A 15 -21.41 -19.37 5.02
C ARG A 15 -20.22 -18.48 4.67
N ALA A 16 -20.14 -17.30 5.30
CA ALA A 16 -18.93 -16.50 5.25
C ALA A 16 -17.72 -17.35 5.67
N PRO A 17 -16.51 -17.12 5.11
CA PRO A 17 -15.31 -17.77 5.58
C PRO A 17 -15.17 -17.58 7.09
N LYS A 18 -14.85 -18.66 7.83
CA LYS A 18 -14.46 -18.50 9.23
C LYS A 18 -13.23 -17.59 9.26
N ALA A 19 -13.27 -16.53 10.06
CA ALA A 19 -12.07 -15.75 10.35
C ALA A 19 -10.98 -16.71 10.84
N HIS A 20 -9.78 -16.62 10.27
CA HIS A 20 -8.66 -17.46 10.70
C HIS A 20 -8.36 -17.14 12.17
N LYS A 21 -8.41 -18.14 13.06
CA LYS A 21 -7.95 -17.95 14.45
C LYS A 21 -6.48 -17.56 14.37
N LEU A 22 -6.14 -16.39 14.92
CA LEU A 22 -4.75 -15.99 15.06
C LEU A 22 -3.99 -17.00 15.93
N PRO A 23 -2.70 -17.23 15.63
CA PRO A 23 -1.89 -18.12 16.44
C PRO A 23 -1.67 -17.51 17.83
N ASP A 24 -1.58 -18.37 18.85
CA ASP A 24 -1.29 -17.92 20.21
C ASP A 24 0.14 -17.29 20.24
N PRO A 25 0.40 -16.18 20.94
CA PRO A 25 1.66 -15.46 20.82
C PRO A 25 2.92 -16.30 21.12
N PHE A 26 4.02 -16.01 20.44
CA PHE A 26 5.36 -16.47 20.82
C PHE A 26 5.84 -15.75 22.09
N PRO A 27 6.59 -16.44 22.98
CA PRO A 27 7.09 -15.84 24.21
C PRO A 27 8.21 -14.81 23.93
N LYS A 28 8.28 -13.77 24.75
CA LYS A 28 9.41 -12.83 24.75
C LYS A 28 10.69 -13.61 25.07
N GLY A 29 11.72 -13.43 24.24
CA GLY A 29 13.00 -14.13 24.34
C GLY A 29 13.17 -15.32 23.38
N GLU A 30 12.11 -15.79 22.72
CA GLU A 30 12.13 -16.86 21.70
C GLU A 30 13.20 -16.57 20.63
N LEU A 31 13.96 -17.59 20.23
CA LEU A 31 14.97 -17.50 19.19
C LEU A 31 14.48 -18.08 17.87
N LEU A 32 14.39 -17.24 16.85
CA LEU A 32 14.13 -17.63 15.46
C LEU A 32 15.46 -17.73 14.69
N LYS A 33 15.56 -18.67 13.75
CA LYS A 33 16.73 -18.81 12.86
C LYS A 33 16.33 -18.55 11.41
N ASP A 34 16.97 -17.56 10.78
CA ASP A 34 16.66 -17.22 9.39
C ASP A 34 17.40 -18.12 8.38
N TYR A 35 17.01 -18.05 7.10
CA TYR A 35 17.67 -18.82 6.03
C TYR A 35 19.14 -18.44 5.82
N GLY A 36 19.57 -17.25 6.28
CA GLY A 36 20.96 -16.80 6.34
C GLY A 36 21.72 -17.32 7.57
N LYS A 37 21.11 -18.21 8.36
CA LYS A 37 21.60 -18.79 9.63
C LYS A 37 21.75 -17.80 10.79
N LYS A 38 21.27 -16.55 10.67
CA LYS A 38 21.30 -15.55 11.76
C LYS A 38 20.22 -15.86 12.79
N HIS A 39 20.47 -15.52 14.05
CA HIS A 39 19.52 -15.71 15.15
C HIS A 39 18.85 -14.39 15.54
N TRP A 40 17.53 -14.41 15.61
CA TRP A 40 16.68 -13.26 15.93
C TRP A 40 15.92 -13.55 17.22
N ARG A 41 16.10 -12.71 18.24
CA ARG A 41 15.38 -12.83 19.51
C ARG A 41 14.11 -12.00 19.44
N LEU A 42 12.96 -12.61 19.74
CA LEU A 42 11.68 -11.91 19.79
C LEU A 42 11.53 -11.08 21.06
N GLY A 43 11.09 -9.84 20.89
CA GLY A 43 10.66 -8.93 21.94
C GLY A 43 9.15 -9.04 22.20
N GLU A 44 8.52 -7.90 22.45
CA GLU A 44 7.08 -7.81 22.71
C GLU A 44 6.26 -7.74 21.41
N VAL A 45 4.98 -8.15 21.49
CA VAL A 45 4.01 -7.95 20.41
C VAL A 45 3.65 -6.47 20.34
N ILE A 46 3.88 -5.86 19.18
CA ILE A 46 3.57 -4.43 18.91
C ILE A 46 2.42 -4.25 17.92
N GLY A 47 1.99 -5.32 17.25
CA GLY A 47 0.92 -5.24 16.26
C GLY A 47 0.32 -6.61 15.91
N GLN A 48 -0.88 -6.55 15.36
CA GLN A 48 -1.66 -7.69 14.89
C GLN A 48 -2.05 -7.42 13.43
N GLY A 49 -1.60 -8.27 12.51
CA GLY A 49 -2.05 -8.26 11.13
C GLY A 49 -3.33 -9.10 10.97
N GLY A 50 -3.89 -9.13 9.76
CA GLY A 50 -5.10 -9.93 9.48
C GLY A 50 -4.91 -11.45 9.65
N PHE A 51 -3.66 -11.94 9.60
CA PHE A 51 -3.32 -13.37 9.53
C PHE A 51 -2.15 -13.79 10.45
N GLY A 52 -1.63 -12.86 11.27
CA GLY A 52 -0.43 -13.07 12.08
C GLY A 52 -0.12 -11.94 13.06
N LEU A 53 1.01 -12.06 13.75
CA LEU A 53 1.44 -11.15 14.81
C LEU A 53 2.79 -10.49 14.44
N ILE A 54 2.98 -9.25 14.93
CA ILE A 54 4.18 -8.44 14.69
C ILE A 54 4.89 -8.22 16.02
N TYR A 55 6.13 -8.66 16.10
CA TYR A 55 7.00 -8.59 17.26
C TYR A 55 8.10 -7.55 17.06
N LEU A 56 8.61 -6.95 18.14
CA LEU A 56 9.96 -6.39 18.15
C LEU A 56 10.99 -7.51 17.97
N ALA A 57 12.19 -7.20 17.46
CA ALA A 57 13.29 -8.16 17.45
C ALA A 57 14.69 -7.53 17.55
N THR A 58 15.60 -8.31 18.12
CA THR A 58 17.05 -8.07 18.15
C THR A 58 17.79 -9.15 17.34
N LEU A 59 18.88 -8.75 16.68
CA LEU A 59 19.85 -9.67 16.10
C LEU A 59 20.80 -10.12 17.22
N VAL A 60 20.82 -11.42 17.55
CA VAL A 60 21.57 -11.93 18.72
C VAL A 60 23.06 -11.67 18.60
N ASP A 61 23.60 -11.85 17.39
CA ASP A 61 25.04 -11.72 17.09
C ASP A 61 25.39 -10.29 16.60
N GLY A 62 24.56 -9.29 16.92
CA GLY A 62 24.63 -7.93 16.35
C GLY A 62 25.06 -6.85 17.35
N THR A 63 25.93 -5.94 16.90
CA THR A 63 26.40 -4.77 17.68
C THR A 63 25.39 -3.61 17.77
N LYS A 64 24.09 -3.89 17.64
CA LYS A 64 23.01 -2.88 17.64
C LYS A 64 21.78 -3.36 18.40
N ASP A 65 21.36 -2.56 19.37
CA ASP A 65 20.11 -2.73 20.10
C ASP A 65 18.85 -2.57 19.23
N GLU A 66 17.71 -2.88 19.84
CA GLU A 66 16.44 -3.26 19.23
C GLU A 66 15.92 -2.29 18.15
N THR A 67 16.09 -2.66 16.88
CA THR A 67 15.77 -1.81 15.70
C THR A 67 14.97 -2.51 14.61
N TYR A 68 14.55 -3.77 14.82
CA TYR A 68 13.82 -4.57 13.84
C TYR A 68 12.44 -5.00 14.34
N VAL A 69 11.59 -5.41 13.39
CA VAL A 69 10.31 -6.08 13.68
C VAL A 69 10.21 -7.37 12.88
N VAL A 70 9.45 -8.33 13.40
CA VAL A 70 9.22 -9.63 12.77
C VAL A 70 7.72 -9.90 12.63
N LYS A 71 7.25 -10.05 11.40
CA LYS A 71 5.89 -10.50 11.07
C LYS A 71 5.89 -12.02 10.97
N ILE A 72 5.03 -12.69 11.74
CA ILE A 72 4.93 -14.16 11.81
C ILE A 72 3.51 -14.61 11.44
N GLU A 73 3.40 -15.51 10.45
CA GLU A 73 2.15 -16.15 10.05
C GLU A 73 2.33 -17.68 9.95
N PRO A 74 1.32 -18.50 10.27
CA PRO A 74 1.31 -19.93 9.94
C PRO A 74 1.68 -20.18 8.48
N ILE A 75 2.48 -21.20 8.18
CA ILE A 75 3.00 -21.44 6.81
C ILE A 75 1.88 -21.68 5.78
N ALA A 76 0.73 -22.18 6.23
CA ALA A 76 -0.48 -22.39 5.44
C ALA A 76 -1.21 -21.08 5.05
N ASN A 77 -0.91 -19.95 5.69
CA ASN A 77 -1.44 -18.65 5.30
C ASN A 77 -0.68 -18.12 4.08
N GLY A 78 -1.44 -17.68 3.07
CA GLY A 78 -0.94 -17.13 1.80
C GLY A 78 -0.42 -15.69 1.84
N PRO A 79 -1.00 -14.74 2.61
CA PRO A 79 -0.61 -13.32 2.54
C PRO A 79 0.88 -13.05 2.78
N LEU A 80 1.48 -13.52 3.87
CA LEU A 80 2.93 -13.36 4.09
C LEU A 80 3.79 -14.12 3.06
N PHE A 81 3.27 -15.16 2.39
CA PHE A 81 3.99 -15.78 1.27
C PHE A 81 4.07 -14.83 0.06
N CYS A 82 2.95 -14.18 -0.30
CA CYS A 82 2.89 -13.20 -1.39
C CYS A 82 3.74 -11.96 -1.08
N GLU A 83 3.56 -11.39 0.12
CA GLU A 83 4.28 -10.20 0.60
C GLU A 83 5.80 -10.43 0.60
N LEU A 84 6.28 -11.53 1.20
CA LEU A 84 7.71 -11.88 1.22
C LEU A 84 8.29 -12.00 -0.21
N HIS A 85 7.50 -12.55 -1.14
CA HIS A 85 7.85 -12.69 -2.55
C HIS A 85 7.88 -11.38 -3.34
N VAL A 86 7.32 -10.29 -2.80
CA VAL A 86 7.53 -8.93 -3.28
C VAL A 86 8.81 -8.38 -2.68
N TYR A 87 8.95 -8.43 -1.35
CA TYR A 87 10.14 -7.94 -0.62
C TYR A 87 11.46 -8.49 -1.17
N GLN A 88 11.57 -9.80 -1.37
CA GLN A 88 12.77 -10.45 -1.90
C GLN A 88 13.13 -10.06 -3.34
N ARG A 89 12.18 -9.52 -4.11
CA ARG A 89 12.35 -9.16 -5.54
C ARG A 89 12.48 -7.66 -5.79
N VAL A 90 11.89 -6.80 -4.95
CA VAL A 90 11.85 -5.35 -5.18
C VAL A 90 12.39 -4.52 -4.02
N ALA A 91 12.58 -5.08 -2.83
CA ALA A 91 12.85 -4.29 -1.62
C ALA A 91 14.19 -4.62 -0.94
N LYS A 92 15.11 -5.25 -1.66
CA LYS A 92 16.47 -5.45 -1.15
C LYS A 92 17.18 -4.10 -0.96
N PRO A 93 18.01 -3.91 0.09
CA PRO A 93 18.67 -2.63 0.38
C PRO A 93 19.36 -2.00 -0.83
N GLU A 94 20.16 -2.78 -1.56
CA GLU A 94 20.93 -2.33 -2.71
C GLU A 94 20.04 -1.77 -3.83
N MET A 95 18.90 -2.42 -4.10
CA MET A 95 17.97 -2.02 -5.17
C MET A 95 17.23 -0.72 -4.86
N VAL A 96 16.99 -0.45 -3.56
CA VAL A 96 16.38 0.77 -3.04
C VAL A 96 17.40 1.92 -3.04
N ASP A 97 18.62 1.66 -2.56
CA ASP A 97 19.67 2.67 -2.45
C ASP A 97 20.22 3.10 -3.83
N GLU A 98 20.31 2.16 -4.79
CA GLU A 98 20.57 2.46 -6.21
C GLU A 98 19.53 3.44 -6.80
N TRP A 99 18.24 3.21 -6.55
CA TRP A 99 17.18 4.08 -7.04
C TRP A 99 17.23 5.47 -6.39
N CYS A 100 17.41 5.54 -5.07
CA CYS A 100 17.61 6.80 -4.35
C CYS A 100 18.78 7.60 -4.94
N LYS A 101 19.92 6.94 -5.21
CA LYS A 101 21.11 7.53 -5.84
C LYS A 101 20.82 8.01 -7.27
N ALA A 102 20.17 7.20 -8.09
CA ALA A 102 19.85 7.53 -9.49
C ALA A 102 18.84 8.69 -9.61
N LYS A 103 17.84 8.76 -8.72
CA LYS A 103 16.80 9.79 -8.68
C LYS A 103 17.17 11.02 -7.81
N LYS A 104 18.31 10.99 -7.12
CA LYS A 104 18.80 12.03 -6.20
C LYS A 104 17.82 12.32 -5.03
N MET A 105 17.26 11.28 -4.45
CA MET A 105 16.24 11.34 -3.39
C MET A 105 16.86 11.25 -1.99
N LYS A 106 16.22 11.89 -0.98
CA LYS A 106 16.66 11.79 0.43
C LYS A 106 16.39 10.39 1.02
N TYR A 107 15.27 9.77 0.66
CA TYR A 107 14.88 8.39 0.97
C TYR A 107 13.78 7.94 -0.02
N LEU A 108 13.46 6.64 -0.03
CA LEU A 108 12.31 6.07 -0.75
C LEU A 108 11.38 5.37 0.25
N GLY A 109 10.07 5.52 0.10
CA GLY A 109 9.05 4.96 1.00
C GLY A 109 8.80 3.45 0.84
N VAL A 110 9.83 2.66 0.49
CA VAL A 110 9.78 1.20 0.42
C VAL A 110 10.60 0.62 1.59
N PRO A 111 10.00 -0.12 2.53
CA PRO A 111 10.73 -0.77 3.63
C PRO A 111 11.76 -1.75 3.11
N LYS A 112 12.95 -1.82 3.71
CA LYS A 112 13.99 -2.76 3.26
C LYS A 112 13.73 -4.17 3.80
N TYR A 113 13.90 -5.15 2.91
CA TYR A 113 13.94 -6.56 3.26
C TYR A 113 15.23 -6.87 4.03
N ILE A 114 15.11 -7.39 5.25
CA ILE A 114 16.26 -7.72 6.11
C ILE A 114 16.57 -9.21 6.04
N SER A 115 15.60 -10.08 6.38
CA SER A 115 15.69 -11.53 6.16
C SER A 115 14.34 -12.23 6.32
N SER A 116 14.33 -13.56 6.21
CA SER A 116 13.15 -14.40 6.41
C SER A 116 13.55 -15.83 6.76
N GLY A 117 12.61 -16.59 7.32
CA GLY A 117 12.82 -17.99 7.66
C GLY A 117 11.52 -18.72 7.97
N THR A 118 11.68 -19.92 8.50
CA THR A 118 10.59 -20.73 9.08
C THR A 118 10.95 -21.16 10.49
N HIS A 119 9.97 -21.17 11.38
CA HIS A 119 10.11 -21.61 12.76
C HIS A 119 9.00 -22.59 13.10
N THR A 120 9.30 -23.63 13.90
CA THR A 120 8.34 -24.69 14.23
C THR A 120 8.14 -24.75 15.73
N ARG A 121 6.90 -24.65 16.18
CA ARG A 121 6.54 -24.69 17.60
C ARG A 121 5.40 -25.68 17.82
N GLY A 122 5.65 -26.70 18.62
CA GLY A 122 4.73 -27.83 18.77
C GLY A 122 4.55 -28.56 17.44
N LYS A 123 3.31 -28.59 16.93
CA LYS A 123 2.97 -29.24 15.65
C LYS A 123 2.81 -28.26 14.48
N GLU A 124 2.94 -26.96 14.72
CA GLU A 124 2.72 -25.92 13.70
C GLU A 124 4.04 -25.32 13.22
N THR A 125 4.14 -25.10 11.90
CA THR A 125 5.26 -24.41 11.25
C THR A 125 4.80 -23.04 10.78
N PHE A 126 5.61 -22.03 11.06
CA PHE A 126 5.35 -20.62 10.82
C PHE A 126 6.37 -20.08 9.83
N ARG A 127 5.93 -19.19 8.95
CA ARG A 127 6.79 -18.34 8.12
C ARG A 127 7.02 -17.04 8.89
N PHE A 128 8.23 -16.53 8.89
CA PHE A 128 8.53 -15.22 9.44
C PHE A 128 9.35 -14.38 8.47
N MET A 129 9.16 -13.06 8.54
CA MET A 129 9.91 -12.06 7.80
C MET A 129 10.42 -10.99 8.75
N VAL A 130 11.70 -10.66 8.64
CA VAL A 130 12.37 -9.61 9.40
C VAL A 130 12.45 -8.36 8.54
N MET A 131 12.06 -7.23 9.11
CA MET A 131 12.04 -5.92 8.45
C MET A 131 12.44 -4.79 9.41
N GLU A 132 12.72 -3.62 8.86
CA GLU A 132 13.01 -2.41 9.63
C GLU A 132 11.85 -2.05 10.57
N ARG A 133 12.14 -1.48 11.74
CA ARG A 133 11.10 -0.93 12.63
C ARG A 133 10.60 0.41 12.10
N PHE A 134 9.28 0.62 12.21
CA PHE A 134 8.60 1.87 11.86
C PHE A 134 7.87 2.47 13.07
N GLY A 135 7.37 3.69 12.91
CA GLY A 135 6.62 4.44 13.92
C GLY A 135 5.10 4.26 13.80
N THR A 136 4.35 5.27 14.21
CA THR A 136 2.89 5.28 14.16
C THR A 136 2.36 5.25 12.72
N ASP A 137 1.30 4.49 12.49
CA ASP A 137 0.57 4.50 11.22
C ASP A 137 -0.19 5.81 10.98
N VAL A 138 -0.28 6.22 9.71
CA VAL A 138 -0.91 7.49 9.32
C VAL A 138 -2.42 7.48 9.62
N GLN A 139 -3.07 6.31 9.74
CA GLN A 139 -4.47 6.21 10.18
C GLN A 139 -4.65 6.74 11.62
N LYS A 140 -3.85 6.29 12.59
CA LYS A 140 -3.89 6.84 13.97
C LYS A 140 -3.55 8.32 14.01
N ILE A 141 -2.67 8.82 13.13
CA ILE A 141 -2.35 10.25 13.04
C ILE A 141 -3.56 11.03 12.48
N PHE A 142 -4.21 10.50 11.44
CA PHE A 142 -5.40 11.07 10.80
C PHE A 142 -6.59 11.15 11.78
N GLU A 143 -6.84 10.08 12.54
CA GLU A 143 -7.88 10.04 13.58
C GLU A 143 -7.60 11.06 14.70
N LYS A 144 -6.36 11.12 15.21
CA LYS A 144 -5.93 12.16 16.17
C LYS A 144 -6.02 13.59 15.62
N SER A 145 -5.99 13.75 14.29
CA SER A 145 -6.14 15.04 13.59
C SER A 145 -7.60 15.42 13.31
N GLY A 146 -8.57 14.74 13.94
CA GLY A 146 -9.99 14.97 13.68
C GLY A 146 -10.45 14.50 12.29
N LYS A 147 -9.78 13.49 11.72
CA LYS A 147 -10.02 12.94 10.38
C LYS A 147 -9.86 13.97 9.24
N THR A 148 -8.96 14.94 9.39
CA THR A 148 -8.52 15.82 8.29
C THR A 148 -7.01 16.03 8.32
N PHE A 149 -6.41 16.31 7.17
CA PHE A 149 -5.02 16.76 7.04
C PHE A 149 -4.95 18.08 6.25
N SER A 150 -3.91 18.88 6.51
CA SER A 150 -3.70 20.14 5.79
C SER A 150 -3.39 19.91 4.31
N ARG A 151 -3.71 20.88 3.44
CA ARG A 151 -3.34 20.84 2.00
C ARG A 151 -1.84 20.58 1.80
N HIS A 152 -0.97 21.15 2.64
CA HIS A 152 0.47 20.88 2.66
C HIS A 152 0.76 19.41 2.96
N THR A 153 0.22 18.88 4.07
CA THR A 153 0.41 17.48 4.51
C THR A 153 -0.05 16.50 3.43
N VAL A 154 -1.22 16.71 2.83
CA VAL A 154 -1.74 15.84 1.76
C VAL A 154 -0.87 15.94 0.50
N CYS A 155 -0.43 17.12 0.09
CA CYS A 155 0.46 17.28 -1.06
C CYS A 155 1.84 16.64 -0.82
N ALA A 156 2.41 16.79 0.38
CA ALA A 156 3.69 16.18 0.75
C ALA A 156 3.60 14.64 0.81
N LEU A 157 2.50 14.09 1.35
CA LEU A 157 2.19 12.66 1.27
C LEU A 157 2.07 12.22 -0.21
N ALA A 158 1.33 12.95 -1.04
CA ALA A 158 1.18 12.63 -2.46
C ALA A 158 2.53 12.56 -3.19
N LEU A 159 3.46 13.49 -2.92
CA LEU A 159 4.81 13.44 -3.50
C LEU A 159 5.56 12.15 -3.10
N ARG A 160 5.59 11.80 -1.81
CA ARG A 160 6.28 10.59 -1.32
C ARG A 160 5.64 9.28 -1.81
N LEU A 161 4.32 9.27 -1.97
CA LEU A 161 3.60 8.12 -2.50
C LEU A 161 3.80 7.99 -4.01
N LEU A 162 3.81 9.08 -4.78
CA LEU A 162 4.19 9.05 -6.21
C LEU A 162 5.62 8.56 -6.42
N ASP A 163 6.57 9.01 -5.59
CA ASP A 163 7.96 8.56 -5.61
C ASP A 163 8.09 7.03 -5.36
N THR A 164 7.35 6.53 -4.37
CA THR A 164 7.29 5.11 -3.98
C THR A 164 6.62 4.25 -5.05
N LEU A 165 5.52 4.74 -5.62
CA LEU A 165 4.76 4.04 -6.65
C LEU A 165 5.49 4.05 -7.99
N GLU A 166 6.24 5.10 -8.36
CA GLU A 166 7.09 5.08 -9.56
C GLU A 166 8.10 3.93 -9.49
N TYR A 167 8.72 3.71 -8.32
CA TYR A 167 9.64 2.59 -8.11
C TYR A 167 8.97 1.22 -8.27
N LEU A 168 7.86 0.99 -7.55
CA LEU A 168 7.14 -0.30 -7.60
C LEU A 168 6.67 -0.63 -9.01
N HIS A 169 6.10 0.35 -9.71
CA HIS A 169 5.65 0.22 -11.09
C HIS A 169 6.82 0.00 -12.06
N ASN A 170 7.98 0.62 -11.83
CA ASN A 170 9.20 0.36 -12.60
C ASN A 170 9.76 -1.06 -12.36
N LYS A 171 9.52 -1.66 -11.19
CA LYS A 171 9.81 -3.08 -10.92
C LYS A 171 8.68 -4.04 -11.37
N GLY A 172 7.60 -3.52 -11.97
CA GLY A 172 6.49 -4.29 -12.52
C GLY A 172 5.41 -4.71 -11.52
N TYR A 173 5.35 -4.06 -10.35
CA TYR A 173 4.37 -4.32 -9.28
C TYR A 173 3.45 -3.13 -9.03
N ALA A 174 2.17 -3.41 -8.80
CA ALA A 174 1.18 -2.49 -8.25
C ALA A 174 0.84 -2.92 -6.81
N HIS A 175 0.51 -1.97 -5.94
CA HIS A 175 0.24 -2.21 -4.51
C HIS A 175 -1.19 -2.68 -4.23
N ALA A 176 -2.17 -2.20 -5.00
CA ALA A 176 -3.60 -2.52 -4.91
C ALA A 176 -4.34 -2.16 -3.60
N ASP A 177 -3.63 -1.88 -2.50
CA ASP A 177 -4.23 -1.53 -1.20
C ASP A 177 -3.49 -0.36 -0.51
N ILE A 178 -3.38 0.78 -1.20
CA ILE A 178 -2.84 2.01 -0.62
C ILE A 178 -3.93 2.60 0.30
N LYS A 179 -3.60 2.86 1.57
CA LYS A 179 -4.49 3.50 2.57
C LYS A 179 -3.68 3.97 3.78
N ALA A 180 -4.20 4.88 4.58
CA ALA A 180 -3.47 5.46 5.72
C ALA A 180 -3.01 4.42 6.78
N ALA A 181 -3.72 3.30 6.93
CA ALA A 181 -3.32 2.21 7.81
C ALA A 181 -2.11 1.39 7.28
N ASN A 182 -1.86 1.45 5.97
CA ASN A 182 -0.71 0.82 5.31
C ASN A 182 0.43 1.83 5.08
N LEU A 183 0.38 3.01 5.72
CA LEU A 183 1.44 4.01 5.70
C LEU A 183 1.99 4.18 7.12
N LEU A 184 3.28 3.97 7.33
CA LEU A 184 3.94 4.13 8.63
C LEU A 184 4.96 5.27 8.58
N THR A 185 5.12 6.01 9.69
CA THR A 185 6.24 6.94 9.84
C THR A 185 7.57 6.19 9.96
N GLY A 186 8.67 6.82 9.55
CA GLY A 186 10.01 6.27 9.80
C GLY A 186 10.31 6.18 11.29
N PHE A 187 11.18 5.25 11.70
CA PHE A 187 11.68 5.17 13.08
C PHE A 187 13.18 4.95 13.07
N SER A 188 13.92 5.79 13.77
CA SER A 188 15.38 5.73 13.85
C SER A 188 15.90 6.34 15.14
N HIS A 189 17.00 5.80 15.68
CA HIS A 189 17.60 6.23 16.96
C HIS A 189 16.59 6.38 18.11
N GLY A 190 15.64 5.43 18.19
CA GLY A 190 14.59 5.41 19.22
C GLY A 190 13.44 6.42 19.02
N LYS A 191 13.39 7.14 17.89
CA LYS A 191 12.46 8.25 17.65
C LYS A 191 11.75 8.14 16.30
N GLU A 192 10.49 8.55 16.26
CA GLU A 192 9.75 8.69 15.00
C GLU A 192 10.32 9.80 14.12
N GLN A 193 10.19 9.60 12.81
CA GLN A 193 10.69 10.47 11.75
C GLN A 193 9.48 10.94 10.92
N PRO A 194 8.72 11.98 11.35
CA PRO A 194 7.44 12.38 10.73
C PRO A 194 7.54 12.86 9.27
N ASN A 195 8.75 13.15 8.79
CA ASN A 195 9.03 13.53 7.40
C ASN A 195 9.46 12.33 6.53
N GLN A 196 9.44 11.12 7.10
CA GLN A 196 9.62 9.87 6.38
C GLN A 196 8.34 9.05 6.51
N VAL A 197 7.78 8.62 5.40
CA VAL A 197 6.58 7.77 5.32
C VAL A 197 6.86 6.61 4.37
N TYR A 198 6.50 5.40 4.81
CA TYR A 198 6.75 4.13 4.13
C TYR A 198 5.44 3.41 3.85
N LEU A 199 5.30 2.85 2.65
CA LEU A 199 4.17 2.03 2.23
C LEU A 199 4.44 0.56 2.59
N VAL A 200 3.54 -0.04 3.37
CA VAL A 200 3.68 -1.41 3.92
C VAL A 200 2.48 -2.29 3.52
N ASP A 201 2.59 -3.59 3.85
CA ASP A 201 1.64 -4.66 3.51
C ASP A 201 1.43 -4.88 2.00
N PHE A 202 2.42 -5.53 1.40
CA PHE A 202 2.35 -6.01 0.01
C PHE A 202 1.51 -7.29 -0.14
N GLY A 203 0.65 -7.64 0.81
CA GLY A 203 -0.17 -8.86 0.79
C GLY A 203 -1.14 -8.96 -0.39
N LEU A 204 -1.54 -7.81 -0.97
CA LEU A 204 -2.38 -7.72 -2.18
C LEU A 204 -1.62 -7.24 -3.42
N ALA A 205 -0.31 -7.00 -3.32
CA ALA A 205 0.47 -6.44 -4.41
C ALA A 205 0.63 -7.44 -5.58
N TYR A 206 0.54 -6.92 -6.80
CA TYR A 206 0.38 -7.74 -8.00
C TYR A 206 1.42 -7.43 -9.08
N LYS A 207 2.04 -8.48 -9.65
CA LYS A 207 3.02 -8.35 -10.75
C LYS A 207 2.31 -8.17 -12.10
N PHE A 208 1.92 -6.93 -12.39
CA PHE A 208 1.20 -6.56 -13.61
C PHE A 208 2.08 -6.54 -14.87
N TYR A 209 3.41 -6.50 -14.73
CA TYR A 209 4.36 -6.48 -15.84
C TYR A 209 5.44 -7.53 -15.65
N CYS A 210 5.66 -8.37 -16.67
CA CYS A 210 6.59 -9.49 -16.63
C CYS A 210 7.24 -9.64 -18.00
N ASP A 211 8.59 -9.65 -18.05
CA ASP A 211 9.37 -10.06 -19.22
C ASP A 211 9.02 -9.30 -20.52
N GLY A 212 8.75 -8.00 -20.38
CA GLY A 212 8.35 -7.09 -21.46
C GLY A 212 6.84 -6.96 -21.67
N VAL A 213 6.03 -7.82 -21.05
CA VAL A 213 4.59 -7.96 -21.30
C VAL A 213 3.77 -7.42 -20.12
N HIS A 214 2.84 -6.52 -20.41
CA HIS A 214 1.80 -6.09 -19.48
C HIS A 214 0.69 -7.15 -19.42
N LYS A 215 0.01 -7.31 -18.28
CA LYS A 215 -1.20 -8.16 -18.23
C LYS A 215 -2.29 -7.55 -19.08
N GLU A 216 -3.03 -8.40 -19.79
CA GLU A 216 -4.20 -8.00 -20.58
C GLU A 216 -5.34 -7.50 -19.70
N TYR A 217 -6.22 -6.65 -20.25
CA TYR A 217 -7.46 -6.26 -19.59
C TYR A 217 -8.46 -7.42 -19.61
N LYS A 218 -8.73 -8.01 -18.45
CA LYS A 218 -9.69 -9.12 -18.32
C LYS A 218 -10.40 -9.05 -16.98
N GLU A 219 -11.72 -8.94 -17.03
CA GLU A 219 -12.59 -9.03 -15.85
C GLU A 219 -12.71 -10.49 -15.39
N ASP A 220 -12.67 -10.72 -14.07
CA ASP A 220 -12.89 -12.03 -13.45
C ASP A 220 -13.88 -11.89 -12.28
N PRO A 221 -15.16 -12.28 -12.47
CA PRO A 221 -16.18 -12.21 -11.42
C PRO A 221 -15.83 -12.93 -10.11
N LYS A 222 -14.85 -13.85 -10.11
CA LYS A 222 -14.37 -14.54 -8.90
C LYS A 222 -13.40 -13.70 -8.06
N ARG A 223 -12.96 -12.56 -8.57
CA ARG A 223 -11.96 -11.66 -7.97
C ARG A 223 -12.45 -10.23 -7.75
N CYS A 224 -13.75 -10.00 -7.97
CA CYS A 224 -14.33 -8.68 -7.76
C CYS A 224 -14.18 -8.21 -6.31
N HIS A 225 -13.79 -6.94 -6.17
CA HIS A 225 -13.68 -6.23 -4.89
C HIS A 225 -12.54 -6.76 -3.98
N ASP A 226 -11.45 -7.25 -4.58
CA ASP A 226 -10.13 -7.33 -3.93
C ASP A 226 -9.72 -5.92 -3.43
N GLY A 227 -9.03 -5.85 -2.28
CA GLY A 227 -8.62 -4.58 -1.64
C GLY A 227 -9.66 -3.94 -0.72
N THR A 228 -9.28 -2.85 -0.05
CA THR A 228 -10.16 -2.11 0.88
C THR A 228 -11.29 -1.44 0.10
N VAL A 229 -12.54 -1.91 0.26
CA VAL A 229 -13.71 -1.52 -0.56
C VAL A 229 -13.88 -0.01 -0.72
N GLU A 230 -13.62 0.77 0.33
CA GLU A 230 -13.69 2.24 0.29
C GLU A 230 -12.75 2.85 -0.77
N PHE A 231 -11.50 2.38 -0.86
CA PHE A 231 -10.45 2.96 -1.70
C PHE A 231 -10.14 2.15 -2.97
N THR A 232 -10.48 0.86 -3.02
CA THR A 232 -10.07 -0.04 -4.12
C THR A 232 -10.58 0.43 -5.49
N SER A 233 -9.81 0.21 -6.55
CA SER A 233 -10.04 0.81 -7.86
C SER A 233 -11.27 0.24 -8.59
N THR A 234 -11.81 0.99 -9.55
CA THR A 234 -12.89 0.54 -10.43
C THR A 234 -12.56 -0.77 -11.16
N ASP A 235 -11.29 -0.97 -11.53
CA ASP A 235 -10.78 -2.21 -12.11
C ASP A 235 -10.82 -3.40 -11.10
N ALA A 236 -10.42 -3.19 -9.86
CA ALA A 236 -10.52 -4.22 -8.81
C ALA A 236 -11.99 -4.55 -8.45
N HIS A 237 -12.90 -3.57 -8.49
CA HIS A 237 -14.35 -3.81 -8.38
C HIS A 237 -14.93 -4.65 -9.54
N LYS A 238 -14.20 -4.83 -10.65
CA LYS A 238 -14.51 -5.71 -11.79
C LYS A 238 -13.69 -7.01 -11.78
N GLY A 239 -12.85 -7.23 -10.76
CA GLY A 239 -11.95 -8.37 -10.67
C GLY A 239 -10.83 -8.36 -11.72
N VAL A 240 -10.57 -7.21 -12.35
CA VAL A 240 -9.43 -7.03 -13.24
C VAL A 240 -8.15 -7.03 -12.39
N ALA A 241 -7.09 -7.62 -12.93
CA ALA A 241 -5.77 -7.58 -12.29
C ALA A 241 -5.33 -6.12 -12.02
N ALA A 242 -4.75 -5.85 -10.85
CA ALA A 242 -4.31 -4.51 -10.50
C ALA A 242 -3.18 -4.04 -11.43
N SER A 243 -3.23 -2.77 -11.87
CA SER A 243 -2.22 -2.13 -12.72
C SER A 243 -1.91 -0.70 -12.27
N ARG A 244 -0.99 -0.04 -12.99
CA ARG A 244 -0.50 1.31 -12.70
C ARG A 244 -1.60 2.35 -12.48
N ARG A 245 -2.68 2.32 -13.26
CA ARG A 245 -3.79 3.26 -13.09
C ARG A 245 -4.64 2.96 -11.85
N GLY A 246 -4.72 1.70 -11.44
CA GLY A 246 -5.44 1.29 -10.23
C GLY A 246 -4.84 1.92 -8.98
N ASP A 247 -3.51 1.83 -8.83
CA ASP A 247 -2.79 2.49 -7.72
C ASP A 247 -2.94 4.02 -7.75
N MET A 248 -2.98 4.65 -8.93
CA MET A 248 -3.25 6.09 -9.03
C MET A 248 -4.71 6.44 -8.66
N GLU A 249 -5.68 5.59 -8.99
CA GLU A 249 -7.09 5.77 -8.62
C GLU A 249 -7.28 5.66 -7.10
N ILE A 250 -6.71 4.62 -6.48
CA ILE A 250 -6.74 4.38 -5.03
C ILE A 250 -6.08 5.55 -4.29
N LEU A 251 -4.89 5.97 -4.73
CA LEU A 251 -4.20 7.14 -4.16
C LEU A 251 -5.08 8.39 -4.28
N GLY A 252 -5.75 8.60 -5.41
CA GLY A 252 -6.69 9.70 -5.61
C GLY A 252 -7.83 9.73 -4.58
N PHE A 253 -8.45 8.58 -4.30
CA PHE A 253 -9.51 8.50 -3.28
C PHE A 253 -8.98 8.71 -1.86
N CYS A 254 -7.79 8.19 -1.52
CA CYS A 254 -7.17 8.45 -0.23
C CYS A 254 -6.83 9.94 -0.03
N LEU A 255 -6.19 10.58 -1.01
CA LEU A 255 -5.87 12.01 -0.96
C LEU A 255 -7.13 12.88 -0.83
N LEU A 256 -8.22 12.50 -1.49
CA LEU A 256 -9.52 13.17 -1.37
C LEU A 256 -10.10 13.01 0.04
N GLN A 257 -10.18 11.77 0.56
CA GLN A 257 -10.67 11.50 1.93
C GLN A 257 -9.85 12.28 2.98
N TRP A 258 -8.53 12.37 2.82
CA TRP A 258 -7.67 13.09 3.78
C TRP A 258 -7.89 14.61 3.79
N LEU A 259 -8.38 15.19 2.68
CA LEU A 259 -8.70 16.62 2.60
C LEU A 259 -10.10 16.98 3.14
N CYS A 260 -11.11 16.14 2.89
CA CYS A 260 -12.51 16.45 3.19
C CYS A 260 -13.20 15.49 4.17
N SER A 261 -12.41 14.68 4.89
CA SER A 261 -12.81 13.64 5.86
C SER A 261 -13.72 12.51 5.36
N ARG A 262 -14.10 12.51 4.08
CA ARG A 262 -15.22 11.68 3.56
C ARG A 262 -15.16 11.35 2.07
N LEU A 263 -15.85 10.29 1.67
CA LEU A 263 -16.07 9.87 0.27
C LEU A 263 -17.57 9.63 -0.02
N PRO A 264 -18.09 9.89 -1.24
CA PRO A 264 -19.54 9.85 -1.54
C PRO A 264 -20.24 8.49 -1.35
N TRP A 265 -19.50 7.41 -1.11
CA TRP A 265 -19.98 6.02 -1.01
C TRP A 265 -19.69 5.37 0.36
N GLU A 266 -19.09 6.11 1.31
CA GLU A 266 -18.65 5.61 2.62
C GLU A 266 -19.79 5.04 3.50
N ASN A 267 -21.01 5.56 3.34
CA ASN A 267 -22.18 5.13 4.10
C ASN A 267 -22.86 3.88 3.52
N ASN A 268 -22.29 3.29 2.46
CA ASN A 268 -22.86 2.16 1.73
C ASN A 268 -21.83 1.05 1.41
N LEU A 269 -20.73 0.96 2.17
CA LEU A 269 -19.61 0.04 1.90
C LEU A 269 -19.98 -1.45 1.88
N GLU A 270 -21.10 -1.84 2.50
CA GLU A 270 -21.63 -3.20 2.41
C GLU A 270 -22.12 -3.56 0.99
N ASN A 271 -22.66 -2.58 0.27
CA ASN A 271 -23.12 -2.74 -1.11
C ASN A 271 -21.98 -2.45 -2.08
N LYS A 272 -21.16 -3.48 -2.33
CA LYS A 272 -19.96 -3.40 -3.18
C LYS A 272 -20.25 -2.99 -4.64
N ASP A 273 -21.44 -3.31 -5.16
CA ASP A 273 -21.92 -2.86 -6.47
C ASP A 273 -22.22 -1.35 -6.47
N TYR A 274 -22.95 -0.84 -5.46
CA TYR A 274 -23.18 0.60 -5.31
C TYR A 274 -21.88 1.40 -5.20
N VAL A 275 -20.89 0.89 -4.45
CA VAL A 275 -19.56 1.51 -4.34
C VAL A 275 -18.85 1.52 -5.70
N ARG A 276 -18.87 0.40 -6.46
CA ARG A 276 -18.32 0.35 -7.83
C ARG A 276 -18.98 1.41 -8.71
N ASP A 277 -20.30 1.42 -8.74
CA ASP A 277 -21.05 2.20 -9.72
C ASP A 277 -21.03 3.70 -9.39
N SER A 278 -20.95 4.05 -8.10
CA SER A 278 -20.59 5.39 -7.64
C SER A 278 -19.19 5.81 -8.08
N LYS A 279 -18.16 4.97 -7.90
CA LYS A 279 -16.80 5.27 -8.39
C LYS A 279 -16.77 5.44 -9.91
N ILE A 280 -17.43 4.56 -10.67
CA ILE A 280 -17.52 4.66 -12.14
C ILE A 280 -18.27 5.93 -12.59
N LYS A 281 -19.32 6.34 -11.87
CA LYS A 281 -20.02 7.62 -12.11
C LYS A 281 -19.09 8.80 -11.85
N TYR A 282 -18.49 8.86 -10.66
CA TYR A 282 -17.68 9.99 -10.23
C TYR A 282 -16.34 10.11 -10.99
N MET A 283 -15.72 9.01 -11.42
CA MET A 283 -14.52 9.07 -12.28
C MET A 283 -14.81 9.60 -13.69
N LYS A 284 -16.07 9.58 -14.15
CA LYS A 284 -16.51 10.26 -15.38
C LYS A 284 -16.84 11.75 -15.16
N ASP A 285 -17.17 12.13 -13.93
CA ASP A 285 -17.55 13.49 -13.52
C ASP A 285 -16.73 13.95 -12.30
N ILE A 286 -15.46 14.26 -12.54
CA ILE A 286 -14.55 14.80 -11.51
C ILE A 286 -15.08 16.12 -10.91
N PRO A 287 -15.64 17.07 -11.67
CA PRO A 287 -16.28 18.26 -11.09
C PRO A 287 -17.41 17.93 -10.12
N GLY A 288 -18.28 16.97 -10.48
CA GLY A 288 -19.33 16.47 -9.59
C GLY A 288 -18.79 15.82 -8.32
N LEU A 289 -17.77 14.96 -8.43
CA LEU A 289 -17.09 14.34 -7.28
C LEU A 289 -16.55 15.39 -6.30
N ILE A 290 -15.81 16.36 -6.83
CA ILE A 290 -15.21 17.43 -6.04
C ILE A 290 -16.30 18.30 -5.39
N LYS A 291 -17.38 18.64 -6.11
CA LYS A 291 -18.52 19.38 -5.54
C LYS A 291 -19.25 18.59 -4.43
N THR A 292 -19.40 17.26 -4.57
CA THR A 292 -19.99 16.42 -3.52
C THR A 292 -19.12 16.36 -2.28
N CYS A 293 -17.79 16.29 -2.43
CA CYS A 293 -16.84 16.29 -1.32
C CYS A 293 -16.70 17.66 -0.63
N PHE A 294 -16.67 18.76 -1.39
CA PHE A 294 -16.49 20.14 -0.91
C PHE A 294 -17.71 21.03 -1.23
N PRO A 295 -18.86 20.86 -0.54
CA PRO A 295 -20.10 21.55 -0.86
C PRO A 295 -20.16 23.02 -0.39
N SER A 296 -19.35 23.38 0.60
CA SER A 296 -19.47 24.65 1.35
C SER A 296 -18.14 25.44 1.42
N GLY A 297 -17.19 25.17 0.52
CA GLY A 297 -15.87 25.80 0.57
C GLY A 297 -15.01 25.54 -0.66
N SER A 298 -13.87 26.21 -0.73
CA SER A 298 -12.86 26.00 -1.77
C SER A 298 -12.17 24.64 -1.60
N HIS A 299 -12.01 23.92 -2.71
CA HIS A 299 -11.19 22.72 -2.77
C HIS A 299 -9.77 23.06 -3.26
N PRO A 300 -8.74 22.27 -2.91
CA PRO A 300 -7.45 22.33 -3.61
C PRO A 300 -7.64 21.99 -5.10
N ASP A 301 -7.01 22.73 -6.00
CA ASP A 301 -7.04 22.45 -7.43
C ASP A 301 -6.12 21.25 -7.80
N GLU A 302 -5.17 20.92 -6.91
CA GLU A 302 -4.27 19.77 -7.07
C GLU A 302 -5.03 18.45 -7.24
N ILE A 303 -6.02 18.18 -6.38
CA ILE A 303 -6.75 16.90 -6.41
C ILE A 303 -7.68 16.81 -7.62
N THR A 304 -8.26 17.94 -8.06
CA THR A 304 -9.06 18.03 -9.29
C THR A 304 -8.20 17.75 -10.53
N LYS A 305 -7.02 18.39 -10.63
CA LYS A 305 -6.04 18.14 -11.71
C LYS A 305 -5.53 16.71 -11.72
N TYR A 306 -5.27 16.14 -10.54
CA TYR A 306 -4.82 14.75 -10.37
C TYR A 306 -5.87 13.76 -10.87
N LEU A 307 -7.09 13.81 -10.33
CA LEU A 307 -8.17 12.88 -10.71
C LEU A 307 -8.57 13.05 -12.20
N THR A 308 -8.51 14.27 -12.74
CA THR A 308 -8.74 14.56 -14.17
C THR A 308 -7.63 14.03 -15.10
N TYR A 309 -6.44 13.74 -14.57
CA TYR A 309 -5.41 12.97 -15.29
C TYR A 309 -5.71 11.47 -15.20
N VAL A 310 -5.96 10.95 -13.99
CA VAL A 310 -6.16 9.52 -13.74
C VAL A 310 -7.39 8.97 -14.48
N SER A 311 -8.50 9.71 -14.54
CA SER A 311 -9.72 9.30 -15.27
C SER A 311 -9.53 9.13 -16.78
N LYS A 312 -8.41 9.61 -17.34
CA LYS A 312 -8.07 9.52 -18.77
C LYS A 312 -7.07 8.41 -19.08
N MET A 313 -6.58 7.69 -18.06
CA MET A 313 -5.60 6.62 -18.22
C MET A 313 -6.23 5.32 -18.74
N LYS A 314 -5.64 4.77 -19.79
CA LYS A 314 -5.85 3.39 -20.22
C LYS A 314 -5.22 2.43 -19.21
N TYR A 315 -5.68 1.19 -19.22
CA TYR A 315 -5.26 0.16 -18.28
C TYR A 315 -3.76 -0.12 -18.28
N GLU A 316 -3.13 0.02 -19.44
CA GLU A 316 -1.71 -0.27 -19.67
C GLU A 316 -0.81 0.99 -19.69
N ASP A 317 -1.36 2.19 -19.49
CA ASP A 317 -0.59 3.42 -19.57
C ASP A 317 0.52 3.49 -18.50
N VAL A 318 1.63 4.15 -18.83
CA VAL A 318 2.65 4.57 -17.86
C VAL A 318 2.26 5.95 -17.34
N PRO A 319 2.05 6.15 -16.03
CA PRO A 319 1.83 7.48 -15.48
C PRO A 319 3.00 8.42 -15.74
N ASP A 320 2.70 9.69 -16.05
CA ASP A 320 3.68 10.76 -16.03
C ASP A 320 3.89 11.22 -14.58
N TYR A 321 4.68 10.46 -13.82
CA TYR A 321 4.98 10.75 -12.41
C TYR A 321 5.60 12.14 -12.21
N ASN A 322 6.27 12.70 -13.23
CA ASN A 322 6.82 14.05 -13.17
C ASN A 322 5.71 15.12 -13.23
N LYS A 323 4.76 14.98 -14.16
CA LYS A 323 3.56 15.82 -14.21
C LYS A 323 2.71 15.67 -12.95
N LEU A 324 2.52 14.45 -12.46
CA LEU A 324 1.76 14.21 -11.22
C LEU A 324 2.43 14.88 -10.01
N ARG A 325 3.75 14.81 -9.87
CA ARG A 325 4.49 15.58 -8.85
C ARG A 325 4.39 17.10 -9.07
N SER A 326 4.42 17.57 -10.32
CA SER A 326 4.32 19.01 -10.62
C SER A 326 2.97 19.61 -10.20
N ILE A 327 1.90 18.80 -10.19
CA ILE A 327 0.59 19.20 -9.66
C ILE A 327 0.71 19.46 -8.16
N PHE A 328 1.11 18.46 -7.36
CA PHE A 328 1.12 18.60 -5.89
C PHE A 328 2.13 19.60 -5.34
N ARG A 329 3.20 19.92 -6.09
CA ARG A 329 4.13 21.01 -5.72
C ARG A 329 3.45 22.37 -5.56
N GLY A 330 2.32 22.62 -6.24
CA GLY A 330 1.52 23.85 -6.08
C GLY A 330 0.84 24.00 -4.71
N GLY A 331 0.71 22.90 -3.95
CA GLY A 331 0.13 22.88 -2.60
C GLY A 331 1.16 22.83 -1.47
N ILE A 332 2.46 22.90 -1.76
CA ILE A 332 3.53 22.84 -0.74
C ILE A 332 3.80 24.24 -0.15
N SER A 333 3.62 24.37 1.16
CA SER A 333 4.00 25.56 1.93
C SER A 333 5.50 25.55 2.26
N GLY A 334 6.23 26.60 1.84
CA GLY A 334 7.64 26.79 2.20
C GLY A 334 8.64 26.23 1.17
N LYS A 335 9.88 25.95 1.61
CA LYS A 335 11.03 25.66 0.71
C LYS A 335 11.50 24.21 0.66
N ASP A 336 11.13 23.35 1.62
CA ASP A 336 11.56 21.94 1.63
C ASP A 336 10.35 21.00 1.40
N GLU A 337 10.19 20.53 0.16
CA GLU A 337 9.13 19.60 -0.25
C GLU A 337 9.19 18.21 0.39
N TRP A 338 10.17 17.98 1.28
CA TRP A 338 10.30 16.77 2.09
C TRP A 338 9.70 16.91 3.49
N LYS A 339 9.30 18.12 3.90
CA LYS A 339 8.55 18.33 5.14
C LYS A 339 7.11 17.88 4.91
N ILE A 340 6.58 17.00 5.76
CA ILE A 340 5.21 16.46 5.63
C ILE A 340 4.27 17.09 6.66
N ASP A 341 4.80 17.52 7.82
CA ASP A 341 4.01 18.05 8.94
C ASP A 341 2.84 17.14 9.32
N LEU A 342 3.15 15.85 9.51
CA LEU A 342 2.27 14.95 10.25
C LEU A 342 2.24 15.40 11.72
N PRO A 343 1.06 15.70 12.29
CA PRO A 343 0.93 16.14 13.68
C PRO A 343 1.05 14.94 14.62
N LEU A 344 2.27 14.43 14.77
CA LEU A 344 2.57 13.46 15.82
C LEU A 344 2.22 14.07 17.17
N SER A 345 1.50 13.30 17.99
CA SER A 345 1.26 13.66 19.38
C SER A 345 2.58 13.54 20.14
N VAL A 346 3.39 14.62 20.11
CA VAL A 346 4.46 14.85 21.08
C VAL A 346 3.84 14.62 22.45
N ALA A 347 4.44 13.73 23.25
CA ALA A 347 3.97 13.47 24.61
C ALA A 347 4.15 14.75 25.42
N SER A 348 3.14 15.60 25.42
CA SER A 348 3.19 16.91 26.05
C SER A 348 3.26 16.69 27.55
N SER A 349 4.47 16.81 28.11
CA SER A 349 4.71 16.98 29.52
C SER A 349 4.09 18.32 29.94
N SER A 350 2.78 18.32 30.13
CA SER A 350 1.96 19.48 30.44
C SER A 350 2.20 19.90 31.90
N LYS A 351 3.40 20.46 32.14
CA LYS A 351 3.69 21.28 33.31
C LYS A 351 2.64 22.39 33.35
N LYS A 352 1.57 22.19 34.12
CA LYS A 352 0.59 23.22 34.45
C LYS A 352 1.31 24.29 35.25
N THR A 353 1.85 25.30 34.56
CA THR A 353 2.37 26.52 35.18
C THR A 353 1.20 27.29 35.78
N ALA A 354 0.90 26.99 37.04
CA ALA A 354 -0.12 27.67 37.82
C ALA A 354 0.28 29.15 37.98
N GLN A 355 -0.40 30.05 37.26
CA GLN A 355 -0.18 31.50 37.38
C GLN A 355 -0.71 31.98 38.73
N LYS A 356 0.20 32.08 39.70
CA LYS A 356 -0.04 32.57 41.05
C LYS A 356 -0.22 34.09 41.07
N ARG A 357 -1.41 34.58 40.72
CA ARG A 357 -1.77 36.00 40.92
C ARG A 357 -1.87 36.32 42.41
N LYS A 358 -1.21 37.40 42.84
CA LYS A 358 -1.22 37.94 44.20
C LYS A 358 -1.58 39.43 44.16
N SER A 359 -2.70 39.77 44.76
CA SER A 359 -3.11 41.09 45.24
C SER A 359 -4.28 40.81 46.19
N ALA A 360 -4.13 40.99 47.50
CA ALA A 360 -4.24 42.30 48.16
C ALA A 360 -5.62 42.91 47.92
N GLY A 361 -6.37 43.15 48.99
CA GLY A 361 -7.72 43.70 48.93
C GLY A 361 -8.12 44.27 50.29
N GLU A 362 -9.35 44.76 50.40
CA GLU A 362 -9.98 45.16 51.65
C GLU A 362 -11.49 44.80 51.63
N PRO A 363 -12.14 44.65 52.79
CA PRO A 363 -13.57 44.37 52.89
C PRO A 363 -14.40 45.67 53.05
N PHE A 364 -15.67 45.64 52.65
CA PHE A 364 -16.85 45.96 53.49
C PHE A 364 -18.16 45.84 52.68
N SER A 365 -19.29 45.84 53.37
CA SER A 365 -20.68 45.73 52.87
C SER A 365 -21.56 46.71 53.69
N PRO A 366 -22.91 46.70 53.66
CA PRO A 366 -23.91 46.17 52.70
C PRO A 366 -25.00 47.22 52.32
N VAL A 367 -25.87 46.93 51.33
CA VAL A 367 -27.22 47.55 51.23
C VAL A 367 -28.27 46.52 50.74
N GLU A 368 -29.47 46.53 51.32
CA GLU A 368 -30.60 45.64 50.97
C GLU A 368 -31.63 46.26 50.00
N LYS A 369 -32.43 45.40 49.32
CA LYS A 369 -33.94 45.39 49.25
C LYS A 369 -34.47 44.74 47.94
N LYS A 370 -35.67 44.14 47.87
CA LYS A 370 -36.48 43.31 48.81
C LYS A 370 -37.67 42.67 48.04
N VAL A 371 -37.94 41.37 48.24
CA VAL A 371 -39.24 40.59 48.12
C VAL A 371 -40.23 40.93 46.98
N LYS A 372 -40.70 40.00 46.12
CA LYS A 372 -41.83 39.03 46.31
C LYS A 372 -42.06 38.20 45.02
N SER A 373 -42.81 37.08 44.94
CA SER A 373 -42.93 35.83 45.73
C SER A 373 -44.24 35.08 45.35
N ALA A 374 -44.19 33.84 44.84
CA ALA A 374 -45.37 32.96 44.68
C ALA A 374 -45.04 31.44 44.60
N ALA A 375 -46.02 30.61 44.97
CA ALA A 375 -46.08 29.13 45.13
C ALA A 375 -45.35 28.23 44.08
N ARG A 376 -44.68 27.11 44.45
CA ARG A 376 -45.16 25.73 44.82
C ARG A 376 -45.62 24.93 43.57
N VAL A 377 -45.30 23.64 43.30
CA VAL A 377 -45.26 22.41 44.14
C VAL A 377 -44.13 21.41 43.73
N THR A 378 -43.79 20.53 44.67
CA THR A 378 -42.70 19.52 44.75
C THR A 378 -42.63 18.39 43.71
N LYS A 379 -41.42 17.84 43.50
CA LYS A 379 -41.08 16.44 43.92
C LYS A 379 -39.58 16.28 44.25
N LYS A 380 -39.22 15.23 45.00
CA LYS A 380 -37.86 14.94 45.54
C LYS A 380 -37.14 13.89 44.70
N GLU A 381 -35.80 13.86 44.71
CA GLU A 381 -34.99 12.93 45.52
C GLU A 381 -33.49 13.26 45.56
N LYS A 382 -32.73 12.57 46.42
CA LYS A 382 -31.32 12.79 46.80
C LYS A 382 -30.54 11.47 46.65
N GLU A 383 -29.28 11.46 46.20
CA GLU A 383 -28.07 11.55 47.06
C GLU A 383 -28.08 10.47 48.18
N SER A 384 -27.17 9.50 48.26
CA SER A 384 -25.71 9.69 48.42
C SER A 384 -24.88 8.38 48.32
N THR A 385 -23.55 8.51 48.36
CA THR A 385 -22.53 7.43 48.53
C THR A 385 -22.30 7.10 50.03
N PRO A 386 -21.82 5.89 50.47
CA PRO A 386 -20.37 5.57 50.43
C PRO A 386 -19.94 4.06 50.41
N LYS A 387 -18.61 3.84 50.39
CA LYS A 387 -17.84 2.59 50.69
C LYS A 387 -17.48 2.56 52.22
N PRO A 388 -17.17 1.42 52.91
CA PRO A 388 -15.86 0.72 52.75
C PRO A 388 -15.63 -0.76 53.25
N LYS A 389 -14.51 -1.37 52.78
CA LYS A 389 -13.52 -2.29 53.46
C LYS A 389 -13.86 -3.71 54.01
N ALA A 390 -12.98 -4.66 53.62
CA ALA A 390 -12.40 -5.82 54.37
C ALA A 390 -13.32 -7.02 54.77
N ASP A 391 -12.85 -8.24 55.14
CA ASP A 391 -11.49 -8.81 55.34
C ASP A 391 -11.41 -10.37 55.07
N LYS A 392 -10.25 -11.01 55.34
CA LYS A 392 -9.80 -12.45 55.29
C LYS A 392 -10.87 -13.59 55.52
N LYS A 393 -10.67 -14.89 55.22
CA LYS A 393 -9.61 -15.82 55.74
C LYS A 393 -9.65 -17.30 55.23
N THR A 394 -8.48 -17.97 55.23
CA THR A 394 -8.18 -19.44 55.41
C THR A 394 -8.80 -20.60 54.56
N VAL A 395 -7.99 -21.15 53.66
CA VAL A 395 -7.41 -22.54 53.61
C VAL A 395 -8.16 -23.73 54.25
N LYS A 396 -8.30 -24.84 53.47
CA LYS A 396 -8.05 -26.24 53.92
C LYS A 396 -7.57 -27.12 52.73
N ASN A 397 -7.02 -28.31 53.02
CA ASN A 397 -6.25 -29.19 52.11
C ASN A 397 -6.62 -30.68 52.38
N ILE A 398 -6.05 -31.63 51.59
CA ILE A 398 -5.71 -33.05 51.89
C ILE A 398 -6.29 -34.15 50.93
N LYS A 399 -5.35 -34.90 50.33
CA LYS A 399 -5.33 -36.29 49.77
C LYS A 399 -5.97 -36.68 48.42
N SER A 400 -5.12 -37.33 47.62
CA SER A 400 -5.37 -38.34 46.57
C SER A 400 -5.09 -39.77 47.13
N PRO A 401 -5.24 -40.89 46.38
CA PRO A 401 -4.20 -41.33 45.41
C PRO A 401 -4.62 -42.22 44.19
N SER A 402 -3.76 -42.19 43.15
CA SER A 402 -3.30 -43.25 42.20
C SER A 402 -4.21 -44.33 41.55
N ALA A 403 -4.13 -44.33 40.19
CA ALA A 403 -3.77 -45.45 39.29
C ALA A 403 -4.75 -46.58 38.87
N SER A 404 -4.99 -46.69 37.55
CA SER A 404 -4.83 -47.95 36.76
C SER A 404 -4.98 -47.73 35.23
N THR A 405 -4.43 -48.67 34.46
CA THR A 405 -4.44 -48.85 32.98
C THR A 405 -4.26 -50.38 32.75
N PRO A 406 -4.47 -51.03 31.57
CA PRO A 406 -4.79 -50.49 30.23
C PRO A 406 -5.85 -51.28 29.41
N ARG A 407 -6.12 -50.84 28.17
CA ARG A 407 -6.43 -51.78 27.05
C ARG A 407 -6.07 -51.21 25.67
N GLN A 408 -5.64 -52.09 24.76
CA GLN A 408 -5.32 -51.77 23.35
C GLN A 408 -6.49 -52.13 22.41
N ILE A 409 -6.65 -51.37 21.32
CA ILE A 409 -7.09 -51.87 19.99
C ILE A 409 -6.17 -51.23 18.92
N LYS A 410 -6.02 -51.90 17.77
CA LYS A 410 -4.92 -51.73 16.80
C LYS A 410 -5.13 -50.64 15.73
N SER A 411 -4.03 -50.23 15.10
CA SER A 411 -3.95 -49.33 13.94
C SER A 411 -4.62 -49.89 12.67
N PRO A 412 -4.72 -49.06 11.62
CA PRO A 412 -3.94 -49.39 10.41
C PRO A 412 -2.93 -48.31 10.02
N VAL A 413 -1.89 -48.72 9.29
CA VAL A 413 -0.80 -47.88 8.78
C VAL A 413 -1.22 -47.18 7.48
N ASN A 414 -0.76 -45.95 7.27
CA ASN A 414 -0.64 -45.39 5.92
C ASN A 414 0.59 -44.47 5.84
N THR A 415 1.46 -44.69 4.85
CA THR A 415 2.75 -43.99 4.72
C THR A 415 2.61 -42.67 3.94
N PRO A 416 3.36 -41.62 4.29
CA PRO A 416 3.28 -40.33 3.60
C PRO A 416 3.93 -40.43 2.21
N LYS A 417 3.15 -40.15 1.15
CA LYS A 417 3.70 -40.04 -0.21
C LYS A 417 4.48 -38.73 -0.36
N HIS A 418 5.73 -38.84 -0.80
CA HIS A 418 6.54 -37.70 -1.25
C HIS A 418 5.83 -36.97 -2.41
N ILE A 419 5.73 -35.64 -2.32
CA ILE A 419 5.37 -34.79 -3.46
C ILE A 419 6.64 -34.04 -3.87
N THR A 420 7.28 -34.51 -4.94
CA THR A 420 8.44 -33.87 -5.56
C THR A 420 8.01 -33.01 -6.74
N SER A 421 8.61 -31.83 -6.89
CA SER A 421 8.33 -30.94 -8.02
C SER A 421 8.76 -31.56 -9.35
N PRO A 422 7.97 -31.44 -10.43
CA PRO A 422 8.42 -31.81 -11.77
C PRO A 422 9.50 -30.82 -12.25
N ARG A 423 10.75 -31.32 -12.35
CA ARG A 423 11.85 -30.61 -13.01
C ARG A 423 11.75 -30.85 -14.53
N ALA A 424 11.91 -29.80 -15.33
CA ALA A 424 11.91 -29.92 -16.78
C ALA A 424 13.05 -30.82 -17.28
N THR A 425 12.75 -31.67 -18.26
CA THR A 425 13.71 -32.48 -19.04
C THR A 425 13.53 -32.23 -20.53
N VAL A 426 14.62 -32.35 -21.28
CA VAL A 426 14.69 -32.08 -22.72
C VAL A 426 14.82 -33.40 -23.47
N SER A 427 14.04 -33.57 -24.54
CA SER A 427 14.15 -34.71 -25.47
C SER A 427 14.36 -34.21 -26.90
N LYS A 428 15.24 -34.89 -27.65
CA LYS A 428 15.58 -34.54 -29.04
C LYS A 428 14.86 -35.45 -30.05
N VAL A 429 14.46 -34.83 -31.17
CA VAL A 429 14.43 -35.30 -32.56
C VAL A 429 14.53 -36.82 -32.85
N ALA A 430 13.55 -37.34 -33.61
CA ALA A 430 13.75 -38.42 -34.58
C ALA A 430 12.77 -38.26 -35.79
N THR A 431 13.27 -38.52 -37.00
CA THR A 431 12.55 -38.68 -38.30
C THR A 431 13.13 -39.96 -38.98
N PRO A 432 12.65 -40.56 -40.11
CA PRO A 432 12.13 -40.02 -41.39
C PRO A 432 10.65 -40.48 -41.63
N LYS A 433 10.02 -40.68 -42.82
CA LYS A 433 10.35 -40.80 -44.27
C LYS A 433 9.27 -40.12 -45.15
N ILE A 434 9.48 -40.15 -46.48
CA ILE A 434 8.58 -39.71 -47.57
C ILE A 434 8.63 -40.81 -48.67
N PRO A 435 7.54 -41.09 -49.43
CA PRO A 435 7.23 -40.43 -50.73
C PRO A 435 5.70 -40.14 -50.90
N GLY A 436 5.18 -39.44 -51.93
CA GLY A 436 5.79 -38.85 -53.14
C GLY A 436 4.86 -37.85 -53.87
N LYS A 437 5.24 -37.43 -55.09
CA LYS A 437 4.56 -36.44 -55.99
C LYS A 437 3.70 -37.17 -57.07
N PRO A 438 2.79 -36.54 -57.88
CA PRO A 438 3.09 -35.35 -58.71
C PRO A 438 1.96 -34.35 -59.15
N ALA A 439 2.42 -33.21 -59.70
CA ALA A 439 1.96 -32.41 -60.86
C ALA A 439 0.47 -32.01 -61.13
N SER A 440 0.24 -30.68 -61.10
CA SER A 440 -0.21 -29.81 -62.23
C SER A 440 -1.51 -30.06 -63.03
N ARG A 441 -2.42 -29.05 -63.07
CA ARG A 441 -2.74 -28.26 -64.30
C ARG A 441 -3.61 -27.00 -64.06
N HIS A 442 -3.86 -26.25 -65.15
CA HIS A 442 -4.50 -24.92 -65.19
C HIS A 442 -6.01 -24.90 -64.91
N GLY A 443 -6.56 -23.71 -64.60
CA GLY A 443 -8.01 -23.45 -64.64
C GLY A 443 -8.42 -22.02 -64.26
N THR A 444 -8.44 -21.09 -65.22
CA THR A 444 -9.21 -19.82 -65.11
C THR A 444 -10.56 -19.97 -65.79
N PRO A 445 -11.59 -19.23 -65.35
CA PRO A 445 -12.08 -18.18 -66.25
C PRO A 445 -12.37 -16.83 -65.57
N LYS A 446 -12.43 -15.78 -66.40
CA LYS A 446 -13.03 -14.47 -66.07
C LYS A 446 -14.55 -14.50 -66.32
N LEU A 447 -15.28 -13.55 -65.73
CA LEU A 447 -16.36 -12.70 -66.30
C LEU A 447 -16.79 -11.76 -65.13
N THR A 448 -16.50 -10.45 -65.12
CA THR A 448 -17.23 -9.30 -65.72
C THR A 448 -18.67 -9.07 -65.19
N LEU A 449 -19.22 -7.85 -65.12
CA LEU A 449 -18.67 -6.48 -65.02
C LEU A 449 -19.85 -5.49 -64.82
N ALA A 450 -20.01 -4.89 -63.64
CA ALA A 450 -20.73 -3.61 -63.43
C ALA A 450 -20.45 -3.09 -62.00
N GLY A 451 -20.38 -1.79 -61.71
CA GLY A 451 -20.35 -0.64 -62.61
C GLY A 451 -20.98 0.62 -61.99
N ARG A 452 -20.25 1.76 -62.04
CA ARG A 452 -20.70 3.15 -61.72
C ARG A 452 -21.03 3.47 -60.24
N LYS A 453 -20.83 4.69 -59.72
CA LYS A 453 -20.14 5.92 -60.21
C LYS A 453 -19.15 6.45 -59.15
N ARG A 454 -18.14 7.23 -59.60
CA ARG A 454 -17.42 8.21 -58.74
C ARG A 454 -18.22 9.51 -58.64
N SER A 455 -18.08 10.22 -57.54
CA SER A 455 -18.17 11.70 -57.50
C SER A 455 -17.03 12.25 -56.64
N ARG A 456 -16.27 13.20 -57.20
CA ARG A 456 -15.27 14.01 -56.47
C ARG A 456 -15.85 15.40 -56.28
N SER A 457 -15.91 15.92 -55.06
CA SER A 457 -16.01 17.37 -54.81
C SER A 457 -14.61 17.96 -54.60
N ARG A 458 -14.43 19.23 -54.99
CA ARG A 458 -13.19 20.00 -54.80
C ARG A 458 -13.36 20.94 -53.61
N SER A 459 -12.27 21.17 -52.87
CA SER A 459 -12.14 22.30 -51.94
C SER A 459 -11.04 23.25 -52.44
N PRO A 460 -11.30 24.55 -52.63
CA PRO A 460 -10.28 25.56 -52.83
C PRO A 460 -9.77 26.13 -51.49
N ALA A 461 -8.56 26.69 -51.52
CA ALA A 461 -7.89 27.41 -50.43
C ALA A 461 -7.45 28.80 -50.96
N PRO A 462 -7.09 29.80 -50.11
CA PRO A 462 -7.55 31.17 -50.33
C PRO A 462 -6.56 32.12 -51.02
N ALA A 463 -7.10 33.26 -51.47
CA ALA A 463 -6.38 34.45 -51.96
C ALA A 463 -6.20 35.52 -50.87
N SER A 464 -5.38 36.55 -51.14
CA SER A 464 -4.70 37.38 -50.13
C SER A 464 -4.94 38.89 -50.21
N SER A 465 -4.98 39.60 -49.07
CA SER A 465 -4.54 41.01 -48.83
C SER A 465 -4.94 41.47 -47.40
N ASN A 466 -4.37 42.49 -46.74
CA ASN A 466 -3.12 43.22 -46.99
C ASN A 466 -2.45 43.76 -45.71
N VAL A 467 -1.12 43.57 -45.62
CA VAL A 467 -0.04 44.48 -45.17
C VAL A 467 -0.33 45.67 -44.21
N LYS A 468 0.40 45.66 -43.07
CA LYS A 468 1.26 46.78 -42.55
C LYS A 468 2.24 46.19 -41.50
N LYS A 469 3.47 45.80 -41.88
CA LYS A 469 4.73 46.58 -41.89
C LYS A 469 5.17 47.15 -40.52
N GLY A 470 6.19 46.52 -39.93
CA GLY A 470 7.06 47.02 -38.86
C GLY A 470 8.38 46.22 -38.88
N SER A 471 9.52 46.90 -38.94
CA SER A 471 10.80 46.34 -39.43
C SER A 471 11.91 46.29 -38.34
N PRO A 472 13.05 45.57 -38.53
CA PRO A 472 13.66 44.80 -37.44
C PRO A 472 15.01 45.32 -36.90
N LYS A 473 15.50 44.72 -35.80
CA LYS A 473 16.90 44.85 -35.33
C LYS A 473 17.63 43.51 -35.15
N LYS A 474 18.58 43.30 -36.06
CA LYS A 474 19.88 42.57 -36.01
C LYS A 474 20.06 41.32 -35.12
N SER A 475 20.63 40.30 -35.76
CA SER A 475 21.15 39.05 -35.16
C SER A 475 22.54 39.19 -34.53
N THR A 476 22.88 38.29 -33.59
CA THR A 476 24.26 37.80 -33.40
C THR A 476 24.27 36.26 -33.32
N LYS A 477 25.01 35.61 -34.24
CA LYS A 477 25.26 34.15 -34.17
C LYS A 477 26.48 33.89 -33.27
N ARG A 478 26.37 33.05 -32.24
CA ARG A 478 27.55 32.59 -31.48
C ARG A 478 27.94 31.16 -31.88
N ARG A 479 29.12 31.04 -32.50
CA ARG A 479 29.67 29.82 -33.12
C ARG A 479 30.48 29.01 -32.09
N VAL A 480 29.96 27.88 -31.64
CA VAL A 480 30.74 26.89 -30.85
C VAL A 480 31.41 25.90 -31.81
N LYS A 481 32.74 25.73 -31.68
CA LYS A 481 33.51 24.79 -32.52
C LYS A 481 33.36 23.36 -31.99
N ARG A 482 33.07 22.40 -32.88
CA ARG A 482 33.46 20.99 -32.68
C ARG A 482 34.98 20.93 -32.46
N ARG A 483 35.44 20.14 -31.49
CA ARG A 483 36.77 19.49 -31.52
C ARG A 483 36.56 18.00 -31.80
N LYS A 484 37.44 17.41 -32.61
CA LYS A 484 37.50 15.96 -32.85
C LYS A 484 38.20 15.28 -31.67
N ALA A 485 37.96 13.97 -31.51
CA ALA A 485 38.84 13.09 -30.76
C ALA A 485 40.16 12.86 -31.54
N VAL A 486 41.20 12.46 -30.81
CA VAL A 486 42.45 11.90 -31.34
C VAL A 486 42.74 10.64 -30.53
N GLN A 487 43.17 9.57 -31.20
CA GLN A 487 43.58 8.32 -30.56
C GLN A 487 45.05 8.42 -30.11
N THR A 488 45.39 7.73 -29.03
CA THR A 488 46.76 7.25 -28.77
C THR A 488 46.67 5.76 -28.44
N SER A 489 47.58 4.98 -29.00
CA SER A 489 47.60 3.51 -28.96
C SER A 489 48.64 2.98 -27.97
N ASP A 490 48.44 1.72 -27.58
CA ASP A 490 49.40 0.71 -27.13
C ASP A 490 50.78 1.14 -26.58
N ALA A 491 51.02 0.72 -25.34
CA ALA A 491 52.27 0.03 -24.99
C ALA A 491 51.95 -1.05 -23.94
N SER A 492 52.36 -2.29 -24.21
CA SER A 492 52.22 -3.42 -23.29
C SER A 492 53.53 -3.74 -22.59
N MET A 493 53.49 -4.21 -21.35
CA MET A 493 54.39 -5.30 -20.93
C MET A 493 53.89 -6.04 -19.67
N GLN A 494 54.30 -7.30 -19.54
CA GLN A 494 54.03 -8.17 -18.40
C GLN A 494 55.32 -8.37 -17.61
N THR A 495 55.23 -8.61 -16.30
CA THR A 495 55.86 -9.76 -15.60
C THR A 495 55.52 -9.75 -14.10
N SER A 496 55.63 -10.92 -13.48
CA SER A 496 55.52 -11.21 -12.04
C SER A 496 56.64 -12.21 -11.68
N PRO A 497 56.74 -12.85 -10.49
CA PRO A 497 56.22 -12.56 -9.13
C PRO A 497 57.29 -12.69 -8.00
N GLY A 498 56.90 -12.53 -6.73
CA GLY A 498 57.64 -13.01 -5.53
C GLY A 498 58.28 -11.93 -4.63
N PHE A 499 58.64 -12.18 -3.37
CA PHE A 499 58.36 -13.33 -2.48
C PHE A 499 58.57 -12.95 -0.98
N SER A 500 58.24 -13.87 -0.06
CA SER A 500 58.69 -13.99 1.36
C SER A 500 58.23 -12.99 2.46
N SER A 501 57.43 -13.51 3.39
CA SER A 501 57.57 -13.50 4.88
C SER A 501 58.39 -12.44 5.63
N GLY A 502 57.81 -11.96 6.73
CA GLY A 502 58.51 -11.41 7.91
C GLY A 502 57.63 -11.50 9.16
N SER A 503 58.17 -12.00 10.28
CA SER A 503 57.45 -12.20 11.55
C SER A 503 57.63 -11.01 12.51
N GLY A 504 56.66 -10.79 13.40
CA GLY A 504 56.69 -9.80 14.49
C GLY A 504 55.47 -9.92 15.39
#